data_AF-A0A1G7YSY2-F1
#
_entry.id   AF-A0A1G7YSY2-F1
#
_cell.length_a   1.000
_cell.length_b   1.000
_cell.length_c   1.000
_cell.angle_alpha   90.00
_cell.angle_beta   90.00
_cell.angle_gamma   90.00
#
_symmetry.space_group_name_H-M   'P 1'
#
loop_
_entity.id
_entity.type
_entity.pdbx_description
1 polymer ?
#
loop_
_entity_poly.entity_id
_entity_poly.type
_entity_poly.pdbx_seq_one_letter_code
_entity_poly.pdbx_strand_id
1 'polypeptide(L)' 'MESVGQGVREIRITCKDGAFRVFYVVKRSDGIYVLHAFRKTTEKTEKRDIDLAATRYKSLD' A
#
# COMPACT_ATOMS: atom_id res chain seq x y z
N MET A 1 -0.19 8.67 5.73
CA MET A 1 -0.10 7.20 5.73
C MET A 1 0.99 6.72 6.68
N GLU A 2 1.10 7.38 7.82
CA GLU A 2 2.16 7.13 8.81
C GLU A 2 1.94 5.81 9.56
N SER A 3 0.72 5.28 9.49
CA SER A 3 0.34 3.99 10.08
C SER A 3 1.02 2.78 9.45
N VAL A 4 1.47 2.86 8.19
CA VAL A 4 2.14 1.75 7.50
C VAL A 4 3.65 1.80 7.74
N GLY A 5 4.24 2.99 7.66
CA GLY A 5 5.68 3.20 7.82
C GLY A 5 6.12 4.55 7.28
N GLN A 6 7.30 5.00 7.71
CA GLN A 6 7.87 6.25 7.23
C GLN A 6 8.21 6.16 5.74
N GLY A 7 7.89 7.18 4.96
CA GLY A 7 8.19 7.22 3.53
C GLY A 7 7.28 6.34 2.65
N VAL A 8 6.29 5.65 3.23
CA VAL A 8 5.30 4.88 2.46
C VAL A 8 4.30 5.82 1.78
N ARG A 9 4.07 5.61 0.48
CA ARG A 9 3.11 6.34 -0.35
C ARG A 9 1.99 5.44 -0.83
N GLU A 10 0.79 6.03 -0.98
CA GLU A 10 -0.38 5.35 -1.53
C GLU A 10 -0.53 5.74 -2.99
N ILE A 11 -0.63 4.75 -3.86
CA ILE A 11 -0.98 4.99 -5.26
C ILE A 11 -2.37 4.38 -5.47
N ARG A 12 -3.34 5.24 -5.80
CA ARG A 12 -4.71 4.83 -6.14
C ARG A 12 -4.87 4.91 -7.64
N ILE A 13 -5.25 3.80 -8.28
CA ILE A 13 -5.49 3.72 -9.72
C ILE A 13 -6.94 3.36 -9.95
N THR A 14 -7.68 4.22 -10.65
CA THR A 14 -9.04 3.94 -11.11
C THR A 14 -8.98 3.14 -12.41
N CYS A 15 -9.54 1.94 -12.42
CA CYS A 15 -9.68 1.15 -13.64
C CYS A 15 -11.06 1.39 -14.27
N LYS A 16 -11.15 1.27 -15.61
CA LYS A 16 -12.41 1.38 -16.36
C LYS A 16 -13.47 0.38 -15.87
N ASP A 17 -13.03 -0.77 -15.35
CA ASP A 17 -13.88 -1.84 -14.83
C ASP A 17 -14.43 -1.56 -13.40
N GLY A 18 -14.36 -0.30 -12.95
CA GLY A 18 -14.87 0.14 -11.63
C GLY A 18 -14.01 -0.30 -10.43
N ALA A 19 -12.85 -0.91 -10.68
CA ALA A 19 -11.92 -1.36 -9.64
C ALA A 19 -10.89 -0.27 -9.29
N PHE A 20 -10.75 0.07 -8.00
CA PHE A 20 -9.58 0.83 -7.56
C PHE A 20 -8.46 -0.14 -7.21
N ARG A 21 -7.27 0.03 -7.77
CA ARG A 21 -6.07 -0.65 -7.28
C ARG A 21 -5.33 0.30 -6.36
N VAL A 22 -5.01 -0.17 -5.15
CA VAL A 22 -4.25 0.60 -4.17
C VAL A 22 -2.92 -0.08 -3.95
N PHE A 23 -1.84 0.68 -4.08
CA PHE A 23 -0.48 0.21 -3.86
C PHE A 23 0.16 0.99 -2.70
N TYR A 24 0.69 0.26 -1.74
CA TYR A 24 1.57 0.78 -0.70
C TYR A 24 3.01 0.66 -1.17
N VAL A 25 3.68 1.79 -1.42
CA VAL A 25 5.04 1.80 -1.96
C VAL A 25 6.01 2.55 -1.06
N VAL A 26 7.23 2.03 -0.91
CA VAL A 26 8.33 2.73 -0.22
C VAL A 26 9.54 2.79 -1.13
N LYS A 27 10.21 3.95 -1.17
CA LYS A 27 11.50 4.11 -1.81
C LYS A 27 12.60 3.93 -0.77
N ARG A 28 13.50 2.98 -0.99
CA ARG A 28 14.74 2.77 -0.24
C ARG A 28 15.93 3.09 -1.16
N SER A 29 17.15 3.03 -0.63
CA SER A 29 18.38 3.36 -1.38
C SER A 29 18.67 2.41 -2.54
N ASP A 30 18.23 1.17 -2.40
CA ASP A 30 18.41 0.03 -3.29
C ASP A 30 17.27 -0.15 -4.31
N GLY A 31 16.08 0.42 -4.05
CA GLY A 31 14.96 0.29 -4.98
C GLY A 31 13.62 0.84 -4.49
N ILE A 32 12.58 0.59 -5.29
CA ILE A 32 11.19 0.88 -4.94
C ILE A 32 10.49 -0.43 -4.61
N TYR A 33 9.95 -0.52 -3.41
CA TYR A 33 9.26 -1.69 -2.91
C TYR A 33 7.76 -1.48 -2.92
N VAL A 34 7.03 -2.41 -3.53
CA VAL A 34 5.58 -2.50 -3.43
C VAL A 34 5.24 -3.42 -2.27
N LEU A 35 4.85 -2.84 -1.14
CA LEU A 35 4.52 -3.57 0.09
C LEU A 35 3.23 -4.37 -0.08
N HIS A 36 2.21 -3.77 -0.69
CA HIS A 36 0.93 -4.43 -0.86
C HIS A 36 0.14 -3.77 -1.96
N ALA A 37 -0.50 -4.60 -2.79
CA ALA A 37 -1.45 -4.20 -3.81
C ALA A 37 -2.77 -4.93 -3.59
N PHE A 38 -3.88 -4.20 -3.61
CA PHE A 38 -5.22 -4.80 -3.48
C PHE A 38 -6.24 -4.05 -4.32
N ARG A 39 -7.33 -4.75 -4.65
CA ARG A 39 -8.51 -4.14 -5.27
C ARG A 39 -9.38 -3.57 -4.16
N LYS A 40 -9.45 -2.26 -4.10
CA LYS A 40 -10.33 -1.53 -3.21
C LYS A 40 -11.73 -1.48 -3.82
N THR A 41 -12.67 -2.13 -3.14
CA THR A 41 -14.10 -2.18 -3.48
C THR A 41 -14.94 -1.25 -2.59
N THR A 42 -14.34 -0.72 -1.52
CA THR A 42 -14.96 0.14 -0.50
C THR A 42 -14.22 1.47 -0.38
N GLU A 43 -14.84 2.53 0.14
CA GLU A 43 -14.19 3.84 0.27
C GLU A 43 -13.08 3.87 1.35
N LYS A 44 -13.29 3.14 2.45
CA LYS A 44 -12.33 3.02 3.55
C LYS A 44 -11.43 1.82 3.35
N THR A 45 -10.11 2.01 3.49
CA THR A 45 -9.19 0.87 3.45
C THR A 45 -9.38 0.02 4.70
N GLU A 46 -9.47 -1.30 4.54
CA GLU A 46 -9.62 -2.20 5.67
C GLU A 46 -8.36 -2.20 6.53
N LYS A 47 -8.55 -2.30 7.84
CA LYS A 47 -7.44 -2.35 8.80
C LYS A 47 -6.48 -3.51 8.49
N ARG A 48 -7.02 -4.63 8.00
CA ARG A 48 -6.25 -5.81 7.58
C ARG A 48 -5.22 -5.48 6.50
N ASP A 49 -5.57 -4.68 5.50
CA ASP A 49 -4.65 -4.32 4.41
C ASP A 49 -3.55 -3.37 4.90
N ILE A 50 -3.89 -2.46 5.81
CA ILE A 50 -2.95 -1.54 6.46
C ILE A 50 -1.96 -2.32 7.34
N ASP A 51 -2.47 -3.22 8.18
CA ASP A 51 -1.66 -4.04 9.09
C ASP A 51 -0.71 -4.97 8.29
N LEU A 52 -1.19 -5.52 7.17
CA LEU A 52 -0.39 -6.35 6.26
C LEU A 52 0.73 -5.53 5.60
N ALA A 53 0.42 -4.33 5.13
CA ALA A 53 1.43 -3.43 4.56
C ALA A 53 2.47 -3.01 5.62
N ALA A 54 2.04 -2.75 6.87
CA ALA A 54 2.93 -2.39 7.97
C ALA A 54 3.84 -3.56 8.38
N THR A 55 3.31 -4.77 8.38
CA THR A 55 4.09 -6.00 8.66
C THR A 55 5.16 -6.21 7.61
N ARG A 56 4.82 -6.01 6.33
CA ARG A 56 5.79 -6.11 5.21
C ARG A 56 6.79 -4.96 5.20
N TYR A 57 6.40 -3.77 5.64
CA TYR A 57 7.35 -2.67 5.80
C TYR A 57 8.43 -3.02 6.82
N LYS A 58 8.04 -3.63 7.95
CA LYS A 58 8.98 -4.08 8.99
C LYS A 58 9.89 -5.22 8.54
N SER A 59 9.50 -6.01 7.54
CA SER A 59 10.36 -7.07 6.98
C SER A 59 11.37 -6.57 5.94
N LEU A 60 11.35 -5.27 5.60
CA LEU A 60 12.36 -4.64 4.75
C LEU A 60 13.54 -4.07 5.55
N ASP A 61 13.50 -4.19 6.88
CA ASP A 61 14.60 -3.86 7.80
C ASP A 61 15.38 -5.13 8.18
#